data_AF-A0A7C7HLT6-F1
#
_entry.id   AF-A0A7C7HLT6-F1
#
_cell.length_a   1.000
_cell.length_b   1.000
_cell.length_c   1.000
_cell.angle_alpha   90.00
_cell.angle_beta   90.00
_cell.angle_gamma   90.00
#
_symmetry.space_group_name_H-M   'P 1'
#
loop_
_entity.id
_entity.type
_entity.pdbx_description
1 polymer ?
#
loop_
_entity_poly.entity_id
_entity_poly.type
_entity_poly.pdbx_seq_one_letter_code
_entity_poly.pdbx_strand_id
1 'polypeptide(L)'
;MKRRGQRYISIRYWDKAIEDLTQAGIYHNFIKVNNLKYTDNLNWAIWYYLGMCYYFKAEFEMALDVFQKSYEYSADNVSLLASINWVYNCHRRLGRDEEAQKIVAPIQEGMGYSGNYYKCILVYNGSKSQAETIDFETASGFELCTVGYGMGNLQLVNGNREAAIKIFKKIVKDSAWQANGFMAAEAELSRIN
;
A
#
# COMPACT_ATOMS: atom_id res chain seq x y z
N MET A 1 -15.17 1.58 16.77
CA MET A 1 -13.69 1.70 16.73
C MET A 1 -13.19 1.79 15.28
N LYS A 2 -13.36 0.79 14.41
CA LYS A 2 -12.97 0.83 12.96
C LYS A 2 -13.21 2.17 12.25
N ARG A 3 -14.46 2.64 12.20
CA ARG A 3 -14.83 3.88 11.48
C ARG A 3 -14.16 5.13 12.07
N ARG A 4 -13.95 5.17 13.39
CA ARG A 4 -13.29 6.30 14.07
C ARG A 4 -11.78 6.27 13.80
N GLY A 5 -11.15 5.10 13.88
CA GLY A 5 -9.76 4.90 13.46
C GLY A 5 -9.49 5.36 12.02
N GLN A 6 -10.35 4.97 11.08
CA GLN A 6 -10.26 5.42 9.69
C GLN A 6 -10.41 6.94 9.53
N ARG A 7 -11.25 7.60 10.35
CA ARG A 7 -11.36 9.06 10.34
C ARG A 7 -10.11 9.75 10.92
N TYR A 8 -9.42 9.14 11.88
CA TYR A 8 -8.15 9.68 12.35
C TYR A 8 -7.08 9.69 11.26
N ILE A 9 -7.10 8.73 10.33
CA ILE A 9 -6.18 8.69 9.18
C ILE A 9 -6.33 9.93 8.30
N SER A 10 -7.57 10.36 8.00
CA SER A 10 -7.79 11.51 7.12
C SER A 10 -7.25 12.83 7.68
N ILE A 11 -7.04 12.92 9.00
CA ILE A 11 -6.44 14.08 9.66
C ILE A 11 -5.03 13.79 10.20
N ARG A 12 -4.38 12.72 9.71
CA ARG A 12 -2.99 12.35 10.05
C ARG A 12 -2.74 12.00 11.53
N TYR A 13 -3.78 11.64 12.27
CA TYR A 13 -3.67 11.25 13.69
C TYR A 13 -3.34 9.77 13.81
N TRP A 14 -2.13 9.39 13.42
CA TRP A 14 -1.70 7.99 13.30
C TRP A 14 -1.81 7.20 14.60
N ASP A 15 -1.37 7.76 15.72
CA ASP A 15 -1.37 7.03 17.00
C ASP A 15 -2.79 6.70 17.47
N LYS A 16 -3.72 7.66 17.33
CA LYS A 16 -5.14 7.43 17.64
C LYS A 16 -5.79 6.46 16.66
N ALA A 17 -5.38 6.49 15.39
CA ALA A 17 -5.83 5.52 14.40
C ALA A 17 -5.36 4.10 14.75
N ILE A 18 -4.09 3.94 15.14
CA ILE A 18 -3.49 2.68 15.57
C ILE A 18 -4.22 2.13 16.79
N GLU A 19 -4.46 2.95 17.81
CA GLU A 19 -5.20 2.54 19.02
C GLU A 19 -6.58 1.95 18.65
N ASP A 20 -7.38 2.72 17.90
CA ASP A 20 -8.73 2.32 17.51
C ASP A 20 -8.76 1.10 16.58
N LEU A 21 -7.84 1.01 15.63
CA LEU A 21 -7.77 -0.09 14.67
C LEU A 21 -7.22 -1.37 15.31
N THR A 22 -6.31 -1.24 16.28
CA THR A 22 -5.84 -2.37 17.10
C THR A 22 -6.98 -2.95 17.92
N GLN A 23 -7.72 -2.10 18.63
CA GLN A 23 -8.89 -2.54 19.40
C GLN A 23 -9.98 -3.13 18.49
N ALA A 24 -10.21 -2.52 17.32
CA ALA A 24 -11.12 -3.10 16.33
C ALA A 24 -10.65 -4.49 15.89
N GLY A 25 -9.35 -4.69 15.64
CA GLY A 25 -8.78 -5.99 15.28
C GLY A 25 -8.88 -7.05 16.38
N ILE A 26 -8.81 -6.66 17.65
CA ILE A 26 -8.95 -7.61 18.79
C ILE A 26 -10.38 -8.14 18.90
N TYR A 27 -11.38 -7.26 18.79
CA TYR A 27 -12.79 -7.63 19.00
C TYR A 27 -13.52 -8.08 17.75
N HIS A 28 -12.87 -8.01 16.58
CA HIS A 28 -13.49 -8.36 15.32
C HIS A 28 -13.39 -9.86 15.04
N ASN A 29 -14.49 -10.48 14.63
CA ASN A 29 -14.50 -11.88 14.19
C ASN A 29 -14.15 -11.98 12.70
N PHE A 30 -12.93 -12.43 12.38
CA PHE A 30 -12.46 -12.53 11.00
C PHE A 30 -12.90 -13.84 10.35
N ILE A 31 -13.55 -13.71 9.20
CA ILE A 31 -13.96 -14.85 8.36
C ILE A 31 -13.09 -14.85 7.12
N LYS A 32 -12.34 -15.93 6.90
CA LYS A 32 -11.59 -16.17 5.67
C LYS A 32 -12.54 -16.57 4.57
N VAL A 33 -12.47 -15.89 3.42
CA VAL A 33 -13.32 -16.21 2.27
C VAL A 33 -12.67 -17.32 1.46
N ASN A 34 -13.48 -18.27 0.97
CA ASN A 34 -12.97 -19.36 0.13
C ASN A 34 -12.78 -18.91 -1.33
N ASN A 35 -13.50 -17.88 -1.77
CA ASN A 35 -13.41 -17.30 -3.11
C ASN A 35 -13.41 -15.77 -3.03
N LEU A 36 -12.56 -15.10 -3.80
CA LEU A 36 -12.38 -13.64 -3.85
C LEU A 36 -13.51 -12.90 -4.59
N LYS A 37 -14.76 -13.14 -4.17
CA LYS A 37 -15.96 -12.50 -4.73
C LYS A 37 -16.86 -11.89 -3.64
N TYR A 38 -16.38 -11.81 -2.42
CA TYR A 38 -17.20 -11.44 -1.27
C TYR A 38 -16.97 -9.97 -0.89
N THR A 39 -17.82 -9.08 -1.38
CA THR A 39 -17.70 -7.63 -1.15
C THR A 39 -18.23 -7.16 0.21
N ASP A 40 -19.04 -7.98 0.87
CA ASP A 40 -19.72 -7.60 2.13
C ASP A 40 -18.78 -7.71 3.35
N ASN A 41 -17.62 -8.38 3.21
CA ASN A 41 -16.60 -8.53 4.26
C ASN A 41 -15.51 -7.47 4.05
N LEU A 42 -15.78 -6.23 4.45
CA LEU A 42 -14.76 -5.18 4.51
C LEU A 42 -13.83 -5.34 5.74
N ASN A 43 -13.72 -6.51 6.35
CA ASN A 43 -13.02 -6.66 7.63
C ASN A 43 -11.50 -6.73 7.47
N TRP A 44 -11.00 -7.25 6.34
CA TRP A 44 -9.61 -7.10 5.90
C TRP A 44 -9.13 -5.65 6.01
N ALA A 45 -10.04 -4.69 5.77
CA ALA A 45 -9.71 -3.27 5.78
C ALA A 45 -9.22 -2.80 7.15
N ILE A 46 -9.62 -3.43 8.26
CA ILE A 46 -9.08 -3.10 9.60
C ILE A 46 -7.56 -3.30 9.59
N TRP A 47 -7.11 -4.47 9.16
CA TRP A 47 -5.69 -4.81 9.07
C TRP A 47 -4.95 -3.94 8.06
N TYR A 48 -5.55 -3.73 6.89
CA TYR A 48 -4.99 -2.86 5.86
C TYR A 48 -4.74 -1.44 6.37
N TYR A 49 -5.76 -0.79 6.96
CA TYR A 49 -5.62 0.59 7.44
C TYR A 49 -4.70 0.68 8.66
N LEU A 50 -4.65 -0.36 9.51
CA LEU A 50 -3.67 -0.43 10.58
C LEU A 50 -2.24 -0.49 10.02
N GLY A 51 -2.03 -1.30 8.99
CA GLY A 51 -0.75 -1.39 8.27
C GLY A 51 -0.32 -0.08 7.64
N MET A 52 -1.27 0.65 7.04
CA MET A 52 -0.99 1.98 6.52
C MET A 52 -0.48 2.93 7.61
N CYS A 53 -1.07 2.91 8.81
CA CYS A 53 -0.63 3.79 9.90
C CYS A 53 0.79 3.47 10.36
N TYR A 54 1.11 2.18 10.57
CA TYR A 54 2.47 1.75 10.89
C TYR A 54 3.45 2.11 9.78
N TYR A 55 3.06 1.91 8.53
CA TYR A 55 3.87 2.23 7.37
C TYR A 55 4.18 3.73 7.28
N PHE A 56 3.19 4.60 7.52
CA PHE A 56 3.40 6.05 7.54
C PHE A 56 4.38 6.48 8.64
N LYS A 57 4.42 5.76 9.76
CA LYS A 57 5.39 5.96 10.85
C LYS A 57 6.75 5.31 10.61
N ALA A 58 6.96 4.67 9.46
CA ALA A 58 8.15 3.87 9.13
C ALA A 58 8.39 2.67 10.07
N GLU A 59 7.34 2.18 10.72
CA GLU A 59 7.35 0.96 11.56
C GLU A 59 7.10 -0.26 10.66
N PHE A 60 8.05 -0.56 9.77
CA PHE A 60 7.82 -1.50 8.67
C PHE A 60 7.60 -2.96 9.10
N GLU A 61 8.17 -3.41 10.21
CA GLU A 61 7.88 -4.74 10.77
C GLU A 61 6.42 -4.83 11.22
N MET A 62 5.97 -3.85 12.02
CA MET A 62 4.59 -3.80 12.49
C MET A 62 3.61 -3.68 11.32
N ALA A 63 3.96 -2.89 10.31
CA ALA A 63 3.19 -2.77 9.08
C ALA A 63 3.12 -4.10 8.33
N LEU A 64 4.24 -4.80 8.18
CA LEU A 64 4.32 -6.09 7.51
C LEU A 64 3.41 -7.13 8.18
N ASP A 65 3.49 -7.27 9.50
CA ASP A 65 2.68 -8.23 10.27
C ASP A 65 1.18 -8.06 10.03
N VAL A 66 0.70 -6.81 10.05
CA VAL A 66 -0.73 -6.55 9.84
C VAL A 66 -1.13 -6.58 8.36
N PHE A 67 -0.26 -6.20 7.42
CA PHE A 67 -0.55 -6.38 6.00
C PHE A 67 -0.60 -7.86 5.61
N GLN A 68 0.17 -8.75 6.24
CA GLN A 68 0.03 -10.19 6.06
C GLN A 68 -1.33 -10.71 6.53
N LYS A 69 -1.87 -10.18 7.64
CA LYS A 69 -3.26 -10.47 8.04
C LYS A 69 -4.27 -9.93 7.02
N SER A 70 -4.05 -8.73 6.50
CA SER A 70 -4.90 -8.19 5.41
C SER A 70 -4.88 -9.09 4.17
N TYR A 71 -3.70 -9.60 3.80
CA TYR A 71 -3.53 -10.55 2.71
C TYR A 71 -4.28 -11.86 2.99
N GLU A 72 -4.09 -12.46 4.17
CA GLU A 72 -4.74 -13.71 4.56
C GLU A 72 -6.28 -13.63 4.52
N TYR A 73 -6.84 -12.48 4.93
CA TYR A 73 -8.28 -12.25 5.00
C TYR A 73 -8.83 -11.45 3.81
N SER A 74 -8.06 -11.27 2.74
CA SER A 74 -8.51 -10.56 1.54
C SER A 74 -9.81 -11.17 1.01
N ALA A 75 -10.79 -10.32 0.70
CA ALA A 75 -12.15 -10.73 0.39
C ALA A 75 -12.49 -10.69 -1.12
N ASP A 76 -11.68 -9.93 -1.87
CA ASP A 76 -11.80 -9.70 -3.30
C ASP A 76 -10.43 -9.46 -3.93
N ASN A 77 -10.39 -9.34 -5.26
CA ASN A 77 -9.14 -9.10 -5.99
C ASN A 77 -8.47 -7.77 -5.62
N VAL A 78 -9.26 -6.74 -5.24
CA VAL A 78 -8.72 -5.41 -4.90
C VAL A 78 -7.95 -5.47 -3.60
N SER A 79 -8.56 -6.04 -2.56
CA SER A 79 -7.94 -6.25 -1.24
C SER A 79 -6.73 -7.18 -1.31
N LEU A 80 -6.80 -8.22 -2.12
CA LEU A 80 -5.67 -9.12 -2.39
C LEU A 80 -4.48 -8.34 -2.95
N LEU A 81 -4.67 -7.65 -4.08
CA LEU A 81 -3.60 -6.93 -4.77
C LEU A 81 -3.06 -5.76 -3.94
N ALA A 82 -3.94 -5.05 -3.22
CA ALA A 82 -3.54 -4.01 -2.29
C ALA A 82 -2.62 -4.59 -1.19
N SER A 83 -3.01 -5.71 -0.58
CA SER A 83 -2.22 -6.34 0.47
C SER A 83 -0.88 -6.84 -0.05
N ILE A 84 -0.84 -7.53 -1.21
CA ILE A 84 0.41 -7.95 -1.87
C ILE A 84 1.35 -6.77 -2.12
N ASN A 85 0.84 -5.66 -2.67
CA ASN A 85 1.64 -4.47 -2.94
C ASN A 85 2.28 -3.90 -1.67
N TRP A 86 1.54 -3.81 -0.56
CA TRP A 86 2.08 -3.24 0.67
C TRP A 86 3.00 -4.21 1.43
N VAL A 87 2.74 -5.53 1.37
CA VAL A 87 3.67 -6.55 1.88
C VAL A 87 5.00 -6.49 1.11
N TYR A 88 4.96 -6.40 -0.22
CA TYR A 88 6.14 -6.18 -1.05
C TYR A 88 6.91 -4.94 -0.60
N ASN A 89 6.22 -3.79 -0.48
CA ASN A 89 6.84 -2.54 -0.09
C ASN A 89 7.48 -2.63 1.31
N CYS A 90 6.85 -3.30 2.29
CA CYS A 90 7.43 -3.49 3.61
C CYS A 90 8.71 -4.34 3.53
N HIS A 91 8.68 -5.47 2.81
CA HIS A 91 9.86 -6.31 2.63
C HIS A 91 11.02 -5.53 2.01
N ARG A 92 10.78 -4.78 0.92
CA ARG A 92 11.82 -3.94 0.30
C ARG A 92 12.37 -2.89 1.27
N ARG A 93 11.51 -2.28 2.09
CA ARG A 93 11.93 -1.29 3.10
C ARG A 93 12.73 -1.88 4.25
N LEU A 94 12.59 -3.18 4.48
CA LEU A 94 13.34 -3.96 5.46
C LEU A 94 14.60 -4.63 4.85
N GLY A 95 14.91 -4.38 3.56
CA GLY A 95 16.04 -5.02 2.87
C GLY A 95 15.84 -6.51 2.57
N ARG A 96 14.59 -6.99 2.60
CA ARG A 96 14.19 -8.39 2.41
C ARG A 96 13.80 -8.65 0.96
N ASP A 97 14.77 -8.56 0.06
CA ASP A 97 14.51 -8.59 -1.38
C ASP A 97 13.95 -9.93 -1.87
N GLU A 98 14.43 -11.06 -1.31
CA GLU A 98 13.93 -12.38 -1.68
C GLU A 98 12.46 -12.58 -1.32
N GLU A 99 12.07 -12.19 -0.10
CA GLU A 99 10.69 -12.26 0.37
C GLU A 99 9.78 -11.30 -0.38
N ALA A 100 10.28 -10.11 -0.72
CA ALA A 100 9.56 -9.19 -1.58
C ALA A 100 9.25 -9.84 -2.94
N GLN A 101 10.22 -10.49 -3.58
CA GLN A 101 9.98 -11.14 -4.87
C GLN A 101 9.01 -12.32 -4.76
N LYS A 102 9.10 -13.12 -3.68
CA LYS A 102 8.19 -14.26 -3.45
C LYS A 102 6.71 -13.85 -3.41
N ILE A 103 6.37 -12.71 -2.81
CA ILE A 103 4.95 -12.31 -2.66
C ILE A 103 4.33 -11.82 -3.98
N VAL A 104 5.12 -11.28 -4.92
CA VAL A 104 4.62 -10.76 -6.21
C VAL A 104 4.72 -11.76 -7.36
N ALA A 105 5.59 -12.78 -7.25
CA ALA A 105 5.81 -13.78 -8.29
C ALA A 105 4.55 -14.49 -8.81
N PRO A 106 3.52 -14.79 -7.98
CA PRO A 106 2.31 -15.47 -8.46
C PRO A 106 1.40 -14.61 -9.35
N ILE A 107 1.59 -13.29 -9.38
CA ILE A 107 0.74 -12.37 -10.14
C ILE A 107 1.36 -12.14 -11.51
N GLN A 108 0.66 -12.52 -12.57
CA GLN A 108 1.14 -12.45 -13.96
C GLN A 108 0.13 -11.73 -14.86
N GLU A 109 0.61 -11.32 -16.04
CA GLU A 109 -0.26 -10.81 -17.10
C GLU A 109 -1.32 -11.83 -17.53
N GLY A 110 -2.46 -11.34 -18.02
CA GLY A 110 -3.54 -12.21 -18.51
C GLY A 110 -4.41 -12.88 -17.45
N MET A 111 -4.16 -12.69 -16.15
CA MET A 111 -4.96 -13.27 -15.07
C MET A 111 -6.33 -12.59 -14.83
N GLY A 112 -6.68 -11.56 -15.61
CA GLY A 112 -7.94 -10.81 -15.48
C GLY A 112 -7.95 -9.78 -14.34
N TYR A 113 -6.81 -9.50 -13.71
CA TYR A 113 -6.66 -8.41 -12.74
C TYR A 113 -6.59 -7.03 -13.42
N SER A 114 -6.93 -5.99 -12.67
CA SER A 114 -6.88 -4.60 -13.12
C SER A 114 -6.63 -3.64 -11.95
N GLY A 115 -6.43 -2.37 -12.26
CA GLY A 115 -6.26 -1.29 -11.27
C GLY A 115 -4.81 -1.02 -10.86
N ASN A 116 -4.65 -0.02 -10.00
CA ASN A 116 -3.34 0.58 -9.72
C ASN A 116 -2.37 -0.32 -8.95
N TYR A 117 -2.88 -1.19 -8.08
CA TYR A 117 -2.01 -2.15 -7.38
C TYR A 117 -1.48 -3.23 -8.30
N TYR A 118 -2.30 -3.71 -9.23
CA TYR A 118 -1.85 -4.65 -10.25
C TYR A 118 -0.76 -4.05 -11.12
N LYS A 119 -0.94 -2.81 -11.57
CA LYS A 119 0.08 -2.00 -12.25
C LYS A 119 1.42 -1.99 -11.49
N CYS A 120 1.39 -1.70 -10.19
CA CYS A 120 2.61 -1.74 -9.35
C CYS A 120 3.27 -3.12 -9.36
N ILE A 121 2.48 -4.18 -9.14
CA ILE A 121 2.96 -5.55 -9.02
C ILE A 121 3.64 -6.02 -10.32
N LEU A 122 3.08 -5.66 -11.49
CA LEU A 122 3.69 -5.99 -12.79
C LEU A 122 5.07 -5.34 -12.98
N VAL A 123 5.32 -4.18 -12.37
CA VAL A 123 6.67 -3.59 -12.36
C VAL A 123 7.57 -4.32 -11.36
N TYR A 124 7.06 -4.62 -10.17
CA TYR A 124 7.82 -5.23 -9.08
C TYR A 124 8.36 -6.62 -9.42
N ASN A 125 7.58 -7.41 -10.17
CA ASN A 125 7.96 -8.76 -10.61
C ASN A 125 8.67 -8.78 -11.98
N GLY A 126 8.90 -7.62 -12.60
CA GLY A 126 9.61 -7.47 -13.87
C GLY A 126 8.79 -7.78 -15.13
N SER A 127 7.48 -8.01 -15.04
CA SER A 127 6.63 -8.26 -16.23
C SER A 127 6.49 -7.01 -17.10
N LYS A 128 6.47 -5.82 -16.49
CA LYS A 128 6.40 -4.52 -17.18
C LYS A 128 7.47 -3.58 -16.67
N SER A 129 7.91 -2.69 -17.55
CA SER A 129 8.67 -1.51 -17.13
C SER A 129 7.76 -0.46 -16.47
N GLN A 130 8.38 0.46 -15.74
CA GLN A 130 7.70 1.63 -15.18
C GLN A 130 7.00 2.46 -16.27
N ALA A 131 7.66 2.66 -17.41
CA ALA A 131 7.15 3.48 -18.51
C ALA A 131 5.91 2.87 -19.19
N GLU A 132 5.78 1.55 -19.19
CA GLU A 132 4.58 0.86 -19.70
C GLU A 132 3.39 0.95 -18.73
N THR A 133 3.62 1.39 -17.50
CA THR A 133 2.65 1.28 -16.41
C THR A 133 2.09 2.65 -15.98
N ILE A 134 2.93 3.68 -15.96
CA ILE A 134 2.54 5.04 -15.59
C ILE A 134 3.28 6.07 -16.46
N ASP A 135 2.51 6.99 -17.03
CA ASP A 135 3.03 8.21 -17.64
C ASP A 135 2.98 9.34 -16.60
N PHE A 136 4.14 9.78 -16.10
CA PHE A 136 4.22 10.83 -15.10
C PHE A 136 3.86 12.22 -15.63
N GLU A 137 3.79 12.45 -16.93
CA GLU A 137 3.35 13.74 -17.46
C GLU A 137 1.83 13.91 -17.34
N THR A 138 1.08 12.81 -17.51
CA THR A 138 -0.39 12.82 -17.54
C THR A 138 -1.05 12.22 -16.30
N ALA A 139 -0.35 11.37 -15.54
CA ALA A 139 -0.90 10.74 -14.35
C ALA A 139 -1.31 11.76 -13.28
N SER A 140 -2.50 11.56 -12.72
CA SER A 140 -3.07 12.38 -11.64
C SER A 140 -3.97 11.54 -10.73
N GLY A 141 -4.44 12.13 -9.63
CA GLY A 141 -5.40 11.52 -8.73
C GLY A 141 -4.90 10.21 -8.11
N PHE A 142 -5.79 9.21 -8.03
CA PHE A 142 -5.48 7.92 -7.42
C PHE A 142 -4.41 7.11 -8.19
N GLU A 143 -4.27 7.31 -9.50
CA GLU A 143 -3.20 6.65 -10.28
C GLU A 143 -1.84 7.19 -9.90
N LEU A 144 -1.65 8.52 -9.98
CA LEU A 144 -0.41 9.16 -9.56
C LEU A 144 -0.08 8.83 -8.11
N CYS A 145 -1.07 8.91 -7.21
CA CYS A 145 -0.84 8.62 -5.81
C CYS A 145 -0.47 7.15 -5.59
N THR A 146 -1.15 6.18 -6.22
CA THR A 146 -0.90 4.76 -5.93
C THR A 146 0.30 4.22 -6.70
N VAL A 147 0.26 4.33 -8.04
CA VAL A 147 1.34 3.81 -8.90
C VAL A 147 2.57 4.67 -8.76
N GLY A 148 2.41 6.00 -8.78
CA GLY A 148 3.53 6.91 -8.58
C GLY A 148 4.22 6.68 -7.24
N TYR A 149 3.47 6.48 -6.14
CA TYR A 149 4.10 6.15 -4.86
C TYR A 149 4.87 4.82 -4.92
N GLY A 150 4.29 3.78 -5.52
CA GLY A 150 4.96 2.49 -5.71
C GLY A 150 6.30 2.64 -6.46
N MET A 151 6.30 3.43 -7.55
CA MET A 151 7.51 3.70 -8.32
C MET A 151 8.52 4.56 -7.54
N GLY A 152 8.05 5.57 -6.81
CA GLY A 152 8.91 6.39 -5.95
C GLY A 152 9.56 5.56 -4.84
N ASN A 153 8.81 4.68 -4.19
CA ASN A 153 9.32 3.74 -3.21
C ASN A 153 10.34 2.79 -3.84
N LEU A 154 10.07 2.27 -5.04
CA LEU A 154 11.01 1.41 -5.78
C LEU A 154 12.33 2.12 -6.08
N GLN A 155 12.29 3.38 -6.51
CA GLN A 155 13.49 4.20 -6.68
C GLN A 155 14.25 4.37 -5.35
N LEU A 156 13.53 4.64 -4.26
CA LEU A 156 14.12 4.85 -2.95
C LEU A 156 14.88 3.61 -2.45
N VAL A 157 14.24 2.44 -2.48
CA VAL A 157 14.84 1.18 -2.00
C VAL A 157 15.96 0.67 -2.91
N ASN A 158 16.03 1.15 -4.16
CA ASN A 158 17.13 0.88 -5.09
C ASN A 158 18.27 1.92 -4.99
N GLY A 159 18.23 2.84 -4.02
CA GLY A 159 19.28 3.84 -3.80
C GLY A 159 19.14 5.13 -4.63
N ASN A 160 18.15 5.22 -5.51
CA ASN A 160 17.91 6.39 -6.38
C ASN A 160 17.10 7.47 -5.63
N ARG A 161 17.66 7.99 -4.54
CA ARG A 161 16.96 8.91 -3.61
C ARG A 161 16.43 10.17 -4.28
N GLU A 162 17.20 10.80 -5.17
CA GLU A 162 16.79 12.04 -5.86
C GLU A 162 15.55 11.81 -6.74
N ALA A 163 15.53 10.70 -7.48
CA ALA A 163 14.40 10.31 -8.31
C ALA A 163 13.14 10.05 -7.46
N ALA A 164 13.29 9.34 -6.33
CA ALA A 164 12.22 9.10 -5.38
C ALA A 164 11.62 10.41 -4.84
N ILE A 165 12.47 11.34 -4.39
CA ILE A 165 12.05 12.65 -3.86
C ILE A 165 11.30 13.46 -4.92
N LYS A 166 11.76 13.44 -6.18
CA LYS A 166 11.08 14.13 -7.28
C LYS A 166 9.65 13.59 -7.47
N ILE A 167 9.48 12.27 -7.41
CA ILE A 167 8.17 11.62 -7.51
C ILE A 167 7.29 11.98 -6.31
N PHE A 168 7.79 11.87 -5.07
CA PHE A 168 7.03 12.20 -3.87
C PHE A 168 6.58 13.67 -3.87
N LYS A 169 7.47 14.61 -4.25
CA LYS A 169 7.13 16.03 -4.40
C LYS A 169 6.06 16.28 -5.46
N LYS A 170 5.99 15.47 -6.51
CA LYS A 170 4.92 15.55 -7.51
C LYS A 170 3.60 15.06 -6.91
N ILE A 171 3.61 13.93 -6.21
CA ILE A 171 2.41 13.34 -5.58
C ILE A 171 1.77 14.31 -4.59
N VAL A 172 2.54 14.94 -3.69
CA VAL A 172 1.98 15.82 -2.65
C VAL A 172 1.42 17.15 -3.18
N LYS A 173 1.55 17.42 -4.49
CA LYS A 173 0.90 18.54 -5.18
C LYS A 173 -0.45 18.17 -5.82
N ASP A 174 -0.80 16.88 -5.82
CA ASP A 174 -2.08 16.40 -6.36
C ASP A 174 -3.25 16.74 -5.42
N SER A 175 -4.48 16.74 -5.94
CA SER A 175 -5.69 17.01 -5.15
C SER A 175 -6.22 15.76 -4.43
N ALA A 176 -5.74 14.56 -4.75
CA ALA A 176 -6.11 13.31 -4.09
C ALA A 176 -5.40 13.10 -2.73
N TRP A 177 -5.44 14.11 -1.86
CA TRP A 177 -4.77 14.11 -0.54
C TRP A 177 -5.23 12.97 0.38
N GLN A 178 -6.42 12.41 0.14
CA GLN A 178 -6.95 11.25 0.85
C GLN A 178 -6.34 9.91 0.41
N ALA A 179 -5.60 9.86 -0.69
CA ALA A 179 -5.03 8.63 -1.20
C ALA A 179 -3.89 8.13 -0.30
N ASN A 180 -3.84 6.82 -0.07
CA ASN A 180 -2.81 6.21 0.77
C ASN A 180 -1.37 6.49 0.28
N GLY A 181 -1.15 6.48 -1.03
CA GLY A 181 0.15 6.81 -1.58
C GLY A 181 0.50 8.31 -1.50
N PHE A 182 -0.49 9.20 -1.40
CA PHE A 182 -0.26 10.60 -1.06
C PHE A 182 0.25 10.72 0.37
N MET A 183 -0.46 10.13 1.32
CA MET A 183 -0.07 10.10 2.74
C MET A 183 1.31 9.46 2.95
N ALA A 184 1.62 8.40 2.20
CA ALA A 184 2.92 7.77 2.24
C ALA A 184 4.02 8.70 1.69
N ALA A 185 3.79 9.39 0.57
CA ALA A 185 4.71 10.38 0.03
C ALA A 185 4.95 11.56 1.00
N GLU A 186 3.89 12.07 1.64
CA GLU A 186 4.01 13.09 2.71
C GLU A 186 4.92 12.59 3.83
N ALA A 187 4.68 11.36 4.30
CA ALA A 187 5.46 10.77 5.37
C ALA A 187 6.93 10.60 4.98
N GLU A 188 7.24 10.15 3.75
CA GLU A 188 8.63 10.07 3.27
C GLU A 188 9.31 11.44 3.25
N LEU A 189 8.64 12.46 2.71
CA LEU A 189 9.19 13.81 2.65
C LEU A 189 9.43 14.40 4.05
N SER A 190 8.55 14.10 5.02
CA SER A 190 8.71 14.56 6.40
C SER A 190 9.96 14.02 7.11
N ARG A 191 10.48 12.86 6.68
CA ARG A 191 11.70 12.23 7.23
C ARG A 191 12.98 12.67 6.54
N ILE A 192 12.87 13.29 5.36
CA ILE A 192 14.00 13.68 4.51
C ILE A 192 14.45 15.12 4.81
N ASN A 193 13.58 15.92 5.42
CA ASN A 193 13.84 17.31 5.80
C ASN A 193 14.63 17.42 7.11
#